data_AF-A0A7J5E711-F1
#
_entry.id   AF-A0A7J5E711-F1
#
_cell.length_a   1.000
_cell.length_b   1.000
_cell.length_c   1.000
_cell.angle_alpha   90.00
_cell.angle_beta   90.00
_cell.angle_gamma   90.00
#
_symmetry.space_group_name_H-M   'P 1'
#
loop_
_entity.id
_entity.type
_entity.pdbx_description
1 polymer ?
#
loop_
_entity_poly.entity_id
_entity_poly.type
_entity_poly.pdbx_seq_one_letter_code
_entity_poly.pdbx_strand_id
1 'polypeptide(L)'
;YSYIYAFLGFFNVVYIYGMDAAFMKYHSLAEDSEKKDTFSTPFLFVAVTSIIFSALFLIFRFDIGNFLQIQNEYKNLISYFSLILLFDAIVLIPFANLRLQRKAKKFAFLKILNIILNLVLNIVLILYFKTGIEGIFISNLAASVFTLLILLPEIYSNLNFKIVSGKLKRMLKFALPYLPAGFASMIVSVIDVPIVRFLTNDETLGIYRANYKLGIFMMLVVSMFQYAWQPFFLSNAKEKDAKELFSKVLTLFVVAASLLWVVLSLFIDNIASFEFLPGRSLIGKEYLSGVHIVPIILLGYLFFGMYVNFQAGLYIEEKTKYFPLVTGLGAAANVIVNFLLIPVWGIYGAAAATLVSYFVMAAGLFI
;
A
#
# COMPACT_ATOMS: atom_id res chain seq x y z
N TYR A 1 -4.08 -2.04 -18.07
CA TYR A 1 -3.25 -1.31 -17.08
C TYR A 1 -3.62 -1.64 -15.62
N SER A 2 -4.85 -1.36 -15.16
CA SER A 2 -5.26 -1.53 -13.75
C SER A 2 -5.18 -2.97 -13.20
N TYR A 3 -5.30 -3.96 -14.10
CA TYR A 3 -5.08 -5.38 -13.79
C TYR A 3 -3.59 -5.69 -13.56
N ILE A 4 -2.68 -5.13 -14.36
CA ILE A 4 -1.23 -5.31 -14.19
C ILE A 4 -0.75 -4.65 -12.88
N TYR A 5 -1.33 -3.49 -12.53
CA TYR A 5 -1.06 -2.82 -11.26
C TYR A 5 -1.56 -3.59 -10.04
N ALA A 6 -2.56 -4.47 -10.21
CA ALA A 6 -2.95 -5.37 -9.13
C ALA A 6 -1.81 -6.33 -8.78
N PHE A 7 -1.17 -6.94 -9.79
CA PHE A 7 -0.01 -7.80 -9.56
C PHE A 7 1.20 -7.06 -9.01
N LEU A 8 1.40 -5.77 -9.36
CA LEU A 8 2.49 -4.95 -8.80
C LEU A 8 2.49 -5.02 -7.26
N GLY A 9 1.33 -4.86 -6.62
CA GLY A 9 1.29 -4.90 -5.16
C GLY A 9 1.58 -6.29 -4.57
N PHE A 10 1.17 -7.38 -5.23
CA PHE A 10 1.49 -8.75 -4.77
C PHE A 10 3.00 -9.01 -4.83
N PHE A 11 3.64 -8.61 -5.92
CA PHE A 11 5.08 -8.77 -6.04
C PHE A 11 5.86 -7.78 -5.18
N ASN A 12 5.31 -6.59 -4.91
CA ASN A 12 5.89 -5.66 -3.95
C ASN A 12 5.97 -6.29 -2.54
N VAL A 13 4.94 -7.03 -2.10
CA VAL A 13 5.00 -7.81 -0.84
C VAL A 13 6.15 -8.81 -0.85
N VAL A 14 6.41 -9.48 -1.97
CA VAL A 14 7.52 -10.43 -2.12
C VAL A 14 8.88 -9.74 -2.10
N TYR A 15 9.01 -8.55 -2.68
CA TYR A 15 10.26 -7.79 -2.70
C TYR A 15 10.61 -7.19 -1.33
N ILE A 16 9.60 -6.85 -0.53
CA ILE A 16 9.78 -6.23 0.80
C ILE A 16 9.85 -7.28 1.91
N TYR A 17 9.02 -8.33 1.85
CA TYR A 17 8.91 -9.45 2.79
C TYR A 17 8.92 -9.06 4.29
N GLY A 18 8.46 -7.85 4.62
CA GLY A 18 8.37 -7.31 5.98
C GLY A 18 9.68 -6.71 6.54
N MET A 19 10.69 -6.46 5.70
CA MET A 19 11.98 -5.92 6.17
C MET A 19 11.91 -4.47 6.66
N ASP A 20 10.95 -3.68 6.22
CA ASP A 20 10.69 -2.33 6.73
C ASP A 20 10.26 -2.37 8.21
N ALA A 21 9.31 -3.24 8.56
CA ALA A 21 8.87 -3.44 9.93
C ALA A 21 9.98 -4.03 10.81
N ALA A 22 10.75 -4.98 10.28
CA ALA A 22 11.92 -5.54 10.98
C ALA A 22 12.97 -4.45 11.25
N PHE A 23 13.29 -3.64 10.23
CA PHE A 23 14.19 -2.52 10.37
C PHE A 23 13.71 -1.54 11.44
N MET A 24 12.43 -1.13 11.42
CA MET A 24 11.89 -0.23 12.45
C MET A 24 12.03 -0.79 13.86
N LYS A 25 11.70 -2.07 14.07
CA LYS A 25 11.84 -2.72 15.37
C LYS A 25 13.30 -2.76 15.83
N TYR A 26 14.19 -3.34 15.04
CA TYR A 26 15.57 -3.58 15.48
C TYR A 26 16.44 -2.32 15.48
N HIS A 27 16.18 -1.35 14.61
CA HIS A 27 16.92 -0.09 14.60
C HIS A 27 16.50 0.84 15.75
N SER A 28 15.22 0.83 16.15
CA SER A 28 14.77 1.61 17.31
C SER A 28 15.35 1.14 18.65
N LEU A 29 15.74 -0.14 18.73
CA LEU A 29 16.34 -0.76 19.92
C LEU A 29 17.88 -0.79 19.86
N ALA A 30 18.48 -0.33 18.76
CA ALA A 30 19.92 -0.41 18.55
C ALA A 30 20.66 0.74 19.25
N GLU A 31 21.81 0.42 19.84
CA GLU A 31 22.78 1.40 20.32
C GLU A 31 23.38 2.19 19.14
N ASP A 32 23.90 3.39 19.40
CA ASP A 32 24.45 4.27 18.36
C ASP A 32 25.62 3.63 17.58
N SER A 33 26.43 2.82 18.26
CA SER A 33 27.51 2.01 17.66
C SER A 33 27.00 1.00 16.63
N GLU A 34 25.76 0.54 16.79
CA GLU A 34 25.13 -0.50 15.98
C GLU A 34 24.19 0.03 14.90
N LYS A 35 23.88 1.34 14.91
CA LYS A 35 22.91 1.96 14.00
C LYS A 35 23.28 1.81 12.53
N LYS A 36 24.57 1.94 12.19
CA LYS A 36 25.04 1.73 10.80
C LYS A 36 24.88 0.28 10.36
N ASP A 37 25.18 -0.68 11.23
CA ASP A 37 25.05 -2.10 10.92
C ASP A 37 23.58 -2.53 10.80
N THR A 38 22.70 -1.98 11.63
CA THR A 38 21.26 -2.25 11.58
C THR A 38 20.56 -1.58 10.40
N PHE A 39 21.12 -0.50 9.84
CA PHE A 39 20.70 0.04 8.55
C PHE A 39 21.22 -0.79 7.38
N SER A 40 22.52 -1.13 7.40
CA SER A 40 23.21 -1.71 6.25
C SER A 40 22.86 -3.17 6.00
N THR A 41 22.68 -3.94 7.07
CA THR A 41 22.32 -5.37 6.98
C THR A 41 21.02 -5.59 6.19
N PRO A 42 19.87 -4.98 6.57
CA PRO A 42 18.63 -5.12 5.80
C PRO A 42 18.71 -4.40 4.44
N PHE A 43 19.36 -3.24 4.34
CA PHE A 43 19.48 -2.51 3.06
C PHE A 43 20.20 -3.33 1.99
N LEU A 44 21.39 -3.84 2.30
CA LEU A 44 22.18 -4.65 1.36
C LEU A 44 21.45 -5.95 1.02
N PHE A 45 20.82 -6.59 2.00
CA PHE A 45 20.07 -7.81 1.77
C PHE A 45 18.85 -7.58 0.86
N VAL A 46 18.06 -6.53 1.11
CA VAL A 46 16.93 -6.14 0.25
C VAL A 46 17.41 -5.76 -1.16
N ALA A 47 18.52 -5.01 -1.28
CA ALA A 47 19.06 -4.65 -2.58
C ALA A 47 19.49 -5.90 -3.39
N VAL A 48 20.25 -6.82 -2.78
CA VAL A 48 20.69 -8.06 -3.44
C VAL A 48 19.51 -8.94 -3.83
N THR A 49 18.57 -9.18 -2.91
CA THR A 49 17.39 -10.01 -3.18
C THR A 49 16.48 -9.39 -4.25
N SER A 50 16.32 -8.05 -4.24
CA SER A 50 15.55 -7.35 -5.27
C SER A 50 16.20 -7.43 -6.65
N ILE A 51 17.53 -7.37 -6.74
CA ILE A 51 18.27 -7.59 -7.99
C ILE A 51 18.04 -9.02 -8.50
N ILE A 52 18.16 -10.02 -7.61
CA ILE A 52 17.94 -11.43 -7.96
C ILE A 52 16.50 -11.65 -8.44
N PHE A 53 15.50 -11.18 -7.69
CA PHE A 53 14.10 -11.29 -8.08
C PHE A 53 13.82 -10.60 -9.41
N SER A 54 14.40 -9.42 -9.64
CA SER A 54 14.23 -8.70 -10.91
C SER A 54 14.90 -9.42 -12.08
N ALA A 55 16.08 -10.01 -11.87
CA ALA A 55 16.74 -10.84 -12.88
C ALA A 55 15.89 -12.08 -13.22
N LEU A 56 15.36 -12.78 -12.21
CA LEU A 56 14.45 -13.91 -12.41
C LEU A 56 13.18 -13.48 -13.17
N PHE A 57 12.60 -12.34 -12.82
CA PHE A 57 11.45 -11.77 -13.53
C PHE A 57 11.72 -11.52 -15.01
N LEU A 58 12.90 -10.99 -15.34
CA LEU A 58 13.30 -10.73 -16.71
C LEU A 58 13.55 -12.02 -17.50
N ILE A 59 14.12 -13.05 -16.86
CA ILE A 59 14.32 -14.37 -17.46
C ILE A 59 12.98 -15.05 -17.75
N PHE A 60 12.08 -15.08 -16.77
CA PHE A 60 10.77 -15.75 -16.87
C PHE A 60 9.66 -14.83 -17.42
N ARG A 61 10.00 -13.68 -18.03
CA ARG A 61 9.01 -12.68 -18.47
C ARG A 61 7.95 -13.25 -19.42
N PHE A 62 8.32 -14.22 -20.26
CA PHE A 62 7.42 -14.83 -21.22
C PHE A 62 6.43 -15.79 -20.55
N ASP A 63 6.90 -16.63 -19.63
CA ASP A 63 6.07 -17.57 -18.88
C ASP A 63 5.12 -16.84 -17.93
N ILE A 64 5.62 -15.81 -17.24
CA ILE A 64 4.81 -14.93 -16.38
C ILE A 64 3.74 -14.22 -17.21
N GLY A 65 4.10 -13.69 -18.38
CA GLY A 65 3.15 -13.02 -19.28
C GLY A 65 2.04 -13.96 -19.75
N ASN A 66 2.38 -15.21 -20.08
CA ASN A 66 1.41 -16.23 -20.49
C ASN A 66 0.51 -16.66 -19.32
N PHE A 67 1.09 -16.89 -18.14
CA PHE A 67 0.34 -17.25 -16.92
C PHE A 67 -0.66 -16.16 -16.52
N LEU A 68 -0.26 -14.89 -16.64
CA LEU A 68 -1.11 -13.74 -16.33
C LEU A 68 -2.09 -13.37 -17.46
N GLN A 69 -2.09 -14.12 -18.57
CA GLN A 69 -2.89 -13.85 -19.77
C GLN A 69 -2.70 -12.43 -20.32
N ILE A 70 -1.48 -11.91 -20.24
CA ILE A 70 -1.11 -10.60 -20.78
C ILE A 70 -0.91 -10.75 -22.29
N GLN A 71 -1.60 -9.93 -23.09
CA GLN A 71 -1.44 -9.91 -24.55
C GLN A 71 0.03 -9.71 -24.94
N ASN A 72 0.47 -10.39 -26.02
CA ASN A 72 1.87 -10.42 -26.44
C ASN A 72 2.49 -9.03 -26.63
N GLU A 73 1.69 -8.05 -27.06
CA GLU A 73 2.09 -6.66 -27.26
C GLU A 73 2.54 -5.96 -25.96
N TYR A 74 2.03 -6.41 -24.79
CA TYR A 74 2.33 -5.81 -23.50
C TYR A 74 3.41 -6.55 -22.70
N LYS A 75 4.08 -7.55 -23.28
CA LYS A 75 5.13 -8.31 -22.58
C LYS A 75 6.34 -7.45 -22.18
N ASN A 76 6.63 -6.39 -22.94
CA ASN A 76 7.68 -5.42 -22.60
C ASN A 76 7.36 -4.65 -21.30
N LEU A 77 6.08 -4.51 -20.93
CA LEU A 77 5.67 -3.87 -19.67
C LEU A 77 6.14 -4.65 -18.45
N ILE A 78 6.33 -5.96 -18.55
CA ILE A 78 6.86 -6.81 -17.47
C ILE A 78 8.30 -6.42 -17.13
N SER A 79 9.08 -5.97 -18.12
CA SER A 79 10.45 -5.49 -17.90
C SER A 79 10.46 -4.16 -17.13
N TYR A 80 9.59 -3.22 -17.49
CA TYR A 80 9.46 -1.97 -16.71
C TYR A 80 8.95 -2.24 -15.30
N PHE A 81 7.98 -3.14 -15.17
CA PHE A 81 7.42 -3.60 -13.90
C PHE A 81 8.50 -4.14 -12.95
N SER A 82 9.38 -5.04 -13.42
CA SER A 82 10.43 -5.62 -12.58
C SER A 82 11.43 -4.55 -12.12
N LEU A 83 11.75 -3.60 -12.99
CA LEU A 83 12.65 -2.50 -12.66
C LEU A 83 12.02 -1.50 -11.67
N ILE A 84 10.72 -1.20 -11.79
CA ILE A 84 10.01 -0.38 -10.80
C ILE A 84 10.10 -1.02 -9.42
N LEU A 85 9.77 -2.32 -9.32
CA LEU A 85 9.87 -3.06 -8.06
C LEU A 85 11.29 -3.09 -7.49
N LEU A 86 12.30 -3.22 -8.34
CA LEU A 86 13.72 -3.14 -7.95
C LEU A 86 14.02 -1.82 -7.24
N PHE A 87 13.72 -0.69 -7.89
CA PHE A 87 14.08 0.63 -7.37
C PHE A 87 13.25 0.97 -6.13
N ASP A 88 11.95 0.66 -6.12
CA ASP A 88 11.06 0.87 -4.97
C ASP A 88 11.50 0.07 -3.74
N ALA A 89 11.95 -1.18 -3.94
CA ALA A 89 12.45 -2.01 -2.84
C ALA A 89 13.77 -1.48 -2.26
N ILE A 90 14.69 -0.97 -3.09
CA ILE A 90 15.96 -0.41 -2.63
C ILE A 90 15.74 0.84 -1.75
N VAL A 91 14.80 1.72 -2.12
CA VAL A 91 14.52 2.96 -1.35
C VAL A 91 13.68 2.73 -0.10
N LEU A 92 13.17 1.52 0.11
CA LEU A 92 12.34 1.15 1.27
C LEU A 92 13.00 1.48 2.61
N ILE A 93 14.20 0.93 2.85
CA ILE A 93 14.92 1.08 4.13
C ILE A 93 15.33 2.54 4.39
N PRO A 94 15.87 3.29 3.40
CA PRO A 94 16.09 4.73 3.54
C PRO A 94 14.83 5.52 3.94
N PHE A 95 13.67 5.24 3.32
CA PHE A 95 12.42 5.89 3.70
C PHE A 95 11.97 5.52 5.12
N ALA A 96 12.10 4.25 5.50
CA ALA A 96 11.84 3.80 6.87
C ALA A 96 12.75 4.52 7.88
N ASN A 97 14.03 4.72 7.54
CA ASN A 97 14.99 5.43 8.39
C ASN A 97 14.60 6.90 8.59
N LEU A 98 14.21 7.61 7.51
CA LEU A 98 13.71 8.99 7.61
C LEU A 98 12.48 9.10 8.53
N ARG A 99 11.58 8.12 8.50
CA ARG A 99 10.41 8.04 9.40
C ARG A 99 10.85 7.85 10.85
N LEU A 100 11.76 6.91 11.13
CA LEU A 100 12.26 6.64 12.48
C LEU A 100 12.98 7.84 13.09
N GLN A 101 13.79 8.53 12.29
CA GLN A 101 14.51 9.74 12.69
C GLN A 101 13.59 10.98 12.82
N ARG A 102 12.27 10.82 12.69
CA ARG A 102 11.27 11.90 12.71
C ARG A 102 11.54 13.01 11.68
N LYS A 103 12.27 12.72 10.60
CA LYS A 103 12.51 13.63 9.47
C LYS A 103 11.30 13.67 8.53
N ALA A 104 10.10 13.85 9.09
CA ALA A 104 8.83 13.78 8.39
C ALA A 104 8.74 14.78 7.22
N LYS A 105 9.31 15.98 7.36
CA LYS A 105 9.38 16.98 6.28
C LYS A 105 10.17 16.48 5.06
N LYS A 106 11.35 15.89 5.27
CA LYS A 106 12.18 15.33 4.19
C LYS A 106 11.48 14.13 3.55
N PHE A 107 10.90 13.24 4.36
CA PHE A 107 10.11 12.10 3.87
C PHE A 107 8.95 12.57 2.96
N ALA A 108 8.14 13.51 3.43
CA ALA A 108 7.00 14.04 2.71
C ALA A 108 7.42 14.76 1.43
N PHE A 109 8.46 15.61 1.50
CA PHE A 109 8.99 16.31 0.34
C PHE A 109 9.42 15.35 -0.78
N LEU A 110 10.17 14.28 -0.44
CA LEU A 110 10.62 13.30 -1.44
C LEU A 110 9.45 12.51 -2.05
N LYS A 111 8.44 12.16 -1.25
CA LYS A 111 7.24 11.48 -1.77
C LYS A 111 6.42 12.40 -2.68
N ILE A 112 6.23 13.66 -2.31
CA ILE A 112 5.55 14.66 -3.15
C ILE A 112 6.32 14.90 -4.45
N LEU A 113 7.65 15.03 -4.37
CA LEU A 113 8.50 15.22 -5.54
C LEU A 113 8.43 14.02 -6.49
N ASN A 114 8.43 12.79 -5.97
CA ASN A 114 8.22 11.58 -6.76
C ASN A 114 6.86 11.60 -7.48
N ILE A 115 5.77 11.95 -6.77
CA ILE A 115 4.42 12.04 -7.36
C ILE A 115 4.37 13.12 -8.46
N ILE A 116 4.90 14.31 -8.19
CA ILE A 116 4.92 15.41 -9.16
C ILE A 116 5.73 15.01 -10.39
N LEU A 117 6.93 14.45 -10.20
CA LEU A 117 7.77 13.99 -11.30
C LEU A 117 7.05 12.90 -12.13
N ASN A 118 6.44 11.93 -11.46
CA ASN A 118 5.66 10.89 -12.13
C ASN A 118 4.51 11.47 -12.96
N LEU A 119 3.76 12.43 -12.41
CA LEU A 119 2.64 13.07 -13.10
C LEU A 119 3.11 13.91 -14.29
N VAL A 120 4.15 14.71 -14.13
CA VAL A 120 4.72 15.53 -15.21
C VAL A 120 5.23 14.65 -16.34
N LEU A 121 5.98 13.59 -16.02
CA LEU A 121 6.45 12.65 -17.03
C LEU A 121 5.31 11.90 -17.72
N ASN A 122 4.26 11.52 -16.98
CA ASN A 122 3.06 10.92 -17.57
C ASN A 122 2.42 11.84 -18.61
N ILE A 123 2.20 13.11 -18.25
CA ILE A 123 1.61 14.10 -19.14
C ILE A 123 2.48 14.28 -20.39
N VAL A 124 3.79 14.44 -20.24
CA VAL A 124 4.73 14.63 -21.35
C VAL A 124 4.78 13.39 -22.25
N LEU A 125 4.98 12.21 -21.70
CA LEU A 125 5.14 10.97 -22.49
C LEU A 125 3.85 10.55 -23.20
N ILE A 126 2.69 10.78 -22.57
CA ILE A 126 1.40 10.39 -23.14
C ILE A 126 0.91 11.44 -24.15
N LEU A 127 0.92 12.73 -23.81
CA LEU A 127 0.35 13.76 -24.67
C LEU A 127 1.30 14.21 -25.78
N TYR A 128 2.59 14.37 -25.48
CA TYR A 128 3.56 14.87 -26.46
C TYR A 128 4.17 13.73 -27.28
N PHE A 129 4.66 12.68 -26.61
CA PHE A 129 5.32 11.55 -27.28
C PHE A 129 4.38 10.43 -27.71
N LYS A 130 3.08 10.47 -27.33
CA LYS A 130 2.05 9.48 -27.71
C LYS A 130 2.45 8.02 -27.46
N THR A 131 3.24 7.78 -26.40
CA THR A 131 3.76 6.44 -26.03
C THR A 131 2.71 5.49 -25.44
N GLY A 132 1.45 5.95 -25.29
CA GLY A 132 0.36 5.13 -24.80
C GLY A 132 0.59 4.62 -23.37
N ILE A 133 0.29 3.35 -23.13
CA ILE A 133 0.38 2.71 -21.81
C ILE A 133 1.83 2.60 -21.33
N GLU A 134 2.79 2.42 -22.25
CA GLU A 134 4.21 2.32 -21.92
C GLU A 134 4.73 3.59 -21.24
N GLY A 135 4.25 4.76 -21.68
CA GLY A 135 4.56 6.05 -21.08
C GLY A 135 4.27 6.10 -19.58
N ILE A 136 3.23 5.40 -19.11
CA ILE A 136 2.89 5.36 -17.68
C ILE A 136 3.94 4.59 -16.87
N PHE A 137 4.39 3.45 -17.39
CA PHE A 137 5.40 2.64 -16.75
C PHE A 137 6.78 3.29 -16.80
N ILE A 138 7.15 3.90 -17.93
CA ILE A 138 8.40 4.65 -18.07
C ILE A 138 8.42 5.84 -17.10
N SER A 139 7.32 6.58 -16.97
CA SER A 139 7.19 7.68 -15.99
C SER A 139 7.39 7.19 -14.55
N ASN A 140 6.83 6.03 -14.22
CA ASN A 140 6.97 5.42 -12.90
C ASN A 140 8.39 4.96 -12.62
N LEU A 141 9.00 4.29 -13.60
CA LEU A 141 10.38 3.86 -13.52
C LEU A 141 11.33 5.06 -13.33
N ALA A 142 11.17 6.11 -14.14
CA ALA A 142 11.98 7.32 -14.05
C ALA A 142 11.82 8.01 -12.68
N ALA A 143 10.60 8.11 -12.15
CA ALA A 143 10.35 8.66 -10.83
C ALA A 143 11.01 7.83 -9.72
N SER A 144 10.96 6.50 -9.83
CA SER A 144 11.57 5.55 -8.88
C SER A 144 13.10 5.67 -8.89
N VAL A 145 13.72 5.70 -10.08
CA VAL A 145 15.16 5.92 -10.26
C VAL A 145 15.57 7.27 -9.67
N PHE A 146 14.85 8.35 -10.01
CA PHE A 146 15.16 9.68 -9.50
C PHE A 146 15.07 9.75 -7.96
N THR A 147 14.10 9.05 -7.37
CA THR A 147 13.97 8.97 -5.92
C THR A 147 15.15 8.26 -5.27
N LEU A 148 15.64 7.18 -5.88
CA LEU A 148 16.87 6.52 -5.45
C LEU A 148 18.06 7.48 -5.52
N LEU A 149 18.23 8.20 -6.62
CA LEU A 149 19.32 9.17 -6.80
C LEU A 149 19.34 10.23 -5.70
N ILE A 150 18.18 10.79 -5.34
CA ILE A 150 18.09 11.78 -4.26
C ILE A 150 18.36 11.16 -2.87
N LEU A 151 18.05 9.88 -2.68
CA LEU A 151 18.30 9.17 -1.43
C LEU A 151 19.75 8.67 -1.29
N LEU A 152 20.56 8.68 -2.34
CA LEU A 152 21.97 8.25 -2.29
C LEU A 152 22.79 8.90 -1.17
N PRO A 153 22.69 10.21 -0.87
CA PRO A 153 23.43 10.81 0.24
C PRO A 153 23.01 10.24 1.60
N GLU A 154 21.72 9.96 1.80
CA GLU A 154 21.22 9.35 3.03
C GLU A 154 21.67 7.89 3.14
N ILE A 155 21.66 7.15 2.02
CA ILE A 155 22.19 5.79 1.96
C ILE A 155 23.66 5.81 2.34
N TYR A 156 24.49 6.58 1.62
CA TYR A 156 25.93 6.64 1.83
C TYR A 156 26.32 7.04 3.26
N SER A 157 25.61 7.99 3.87
CA SER A 157 25.87 8.45 5.23
C SER A 157 25.64 7.36 6.30
N ASN A 158 24.64 6.49 6.10
CA ASN A 158 24.27 5.44 7.05
C ASN A 158 24.83 4.06 6.69
N LEU A 159 25.39 3.90 5.48
CA LEU A 159 25.86 2.63 4.97
C LEU A 159 27.25 2.27 5.50
N ASN A 160 27.34 1.03 5.98
CA ASN A 160 28.55 0.27 6.22
C ASN A 160 28.46 -0.97 5.34
N PHE A 161 29.44 -1.26 4.48
CA PHE A 161 29.38 -2.40 3.56
C PHE A 161 29.62 -3.73 4.29
N LYS A 162 28.70 -4.09 5.19
CA LYS A 162 28.77 -5.26 6.06
C LYS A 162 27.37 -5.80 6.34
N ILE A 163 27.15 -7.06 5.97
CA ILE A 163 25.96 -7.82 6.37
C ILE A 163 26.32 -8.60 7.64
N VAL A 164 25.67 -8.28 8.76
CA VAL A 164 25.87 -9.01 10.02
C VAL A 164 24.88 -10.18 10.07
N SER A 165 25.35 -11.39 9.77
CA SER A 165 24.49 -12.60 9.68
C SER A 165 23.61 -12.84 10.91
N GLY A 166 24.12 -12.58 12.11
CA GLY A 166 23.34 -12.69 13.35
C GLY A 166 22.14 -11.73 13.39
N LYS A 167 22.33 -10.49 12.95
CA LYS A 167 21.25 -9.48 12.84
C LYS A 167 20.29 -9.85 11.73
N LEU A 168 20.79 -10.22 10.55
CA LEU A 168 19.97 -10.64 9.41
C LEU A 168 19.05 -11.80 9.79
N LYS A 169 19.57 -12.84 10.45
CA LYS A 169 18.76 -14.01 10.88
C LYS A 169 17.63 -13.61 11.84
N ARG A 170 17.89 -12.70 12.78
CA ARG A 170 16.86 -12.18 13.70
C ARG A 170 15.80 -11.37 12.96
N MET A 171 16.23 -10.49 12.05
CA MET A 171 15.34 -9.69 11.22
C MET A 171 14.47 -10.57 10.31
N LEU A 172 15.04 -11.57 9.65
CA LEU A 172 14.29 -12.52 8.82
C LEU A 172 13.31 -13.38 9.61
N LYS A 173 13.70 -13.86 10.80
CA LYS A 173 12.79 -14.59 11.70
C LYS A 173 11.60 -13.72 12.13
N PHE A 174 11.80 -12.41 12.23
CA PHE A 174 10.72 -11.46 12.49
C PHE A 174 9.92 -11.13 11.22
N ALA A 175 10.56 -10.92 10.06
CA ALA A 175 9.96 -10.42 8.83
C ALA A 175 9.18 -11.51 8.05
N LEU A 176 9.73 -12.71 7.89
CA LEU A 176 9.12 -13.78 7.09
C LEU A 176 7.71 -14.18 7.57
N PRO A 177 7.41 -14.25 8.89
CA PRO A 177 6.04 -14.47 9.35
C PRO A 177 5.04 -13.37 8.98
N TYR A 178 5.49 -12.17 8.61
CA TYR A 178 4.61 -11.10 8.11
C TYR A 178 4.29 -11.25 6.62
N LEU A 179 5.05 -12.03 5.87
CA LEU A 179 4.84 -12.19 4.43
C LEU A 179 3.43 -12.76 4.10
N PRO A 180 2.91 -13.80 4.79
CA PRO A 180 1.53 -14.23 4.63
C PRO A 180 0.50 -13.15 4.96
N ALA A 181 0.74 -12.35 6.00
CA ALA A 181 -0.14 -11.22 6.34
C ALA A 181 -0.11 -10.14 5.25
N GLY A 182 1.06 -9.88 4.65
CA GLY A 182 1.20 -8.96 3.51
C GLY A 182 0.40 -9.44 2.30
N PHE A 183 0.46 -10.73 1.97
CA PHE A 183 -0.36 -11.30 0.90
C PHE A 183 -1.85 -11.22 1.21
N ALA A 184 -2.25 -11.57 2.43
CA ALA A 184 -3.64 -11.47 2.85
C ALA A 184 -4.16 -10.02 2.74
N SER A 185 -3.38 -9.03 3.22
CA SER A 185 -3.72 -7.61 3.05
C SER A 185 -3.83 -7.21 1.57
N MET A 186 -2.97 -7.76 0.71
CA MET A 186 -3.01 -7.49 -0.72
C MET A 186 -4.25 -8.11 -1.39
N ILE A 187 -4.65 -9.32 -0.99
CA ILE A 187 -5.92 -9.92 -1.39
C ILE A 187 -7.05 -8.97 -1.03
N VAL A 188 -7.17 -8.59 0.25
CA VAL A 188 -8.22 -7.67 0.71
C VAL A 188 -8.27 -6.37 -0.08
N SER A 189 -7.11 -5.82 -0.43
CA SER A 189 -7.04 -4.49 -1.07
C SER A 189 -7.34 -4.50 -2.56
N VAL A 190 -7.18 -5.64 -3.23
CA VAL A 190 -7.08 -5.67 -4.70
C VAL A 190 -7.81 -6.83 -5.37
N ILE A 191 -8.16 -7.90 -4.66
CA ILE A 191 -8.77 -9.10 -5.27
C ILE A 191 -10.14 -8.83 -5.92
N ASP A 192 -10.87 -7.80 -5.46
CA ASP A 192 -12.11 -7.36 -6.08
C ASP A 192 -11.96 -7.13 -7.59
N VAL A 193 -10.78 -6.70 -8.04
CA VAL A 193 -10.54 -6.23 -9.40
C VAL A 193 -10.56 -7.38 -10.42
N PRO A 194 -9.74 -8.43 -10.26
CA PRO A 194 -9.86 -9.60 -11.12
C PRO A 194 -11.22 -10.27 -10.98
N ILE A 195 -11.83 -10.30 -9.78
CA ILE A 195 -13.14 -10.96 -9.59
C ILE A 195 -14.26 -10.18 -10.29
N VAL A 196 -14.34 -8.86 -10.14
CA VAL A 196 -15.32 -8.02 -10.86
C VAL A 196 -15.16 -8.20 -12.36
N ARG A 197 -13.93 -8.16 -12.88
CA ARG A 197 -13.68 -8.39 -14.31
C ARG A 197 -14.18 -9.75 -14.78
N PHE A 198 -13.91 -10.79 -13.99
CA PHE A 198 -14.25 -12.18 -14.32
C PHE A 198 -15.76 -12.43 -14.26
N LEU A 199 -16.46 -11.86 -13.28
CA LEU A 199 -17.90 -12.07 -13.08
C LEU A 199 -18.79 -11.09 -13.84
N THR A 200 -18.24 -9.97 -14.32
CA THR A 200 -18.98 -8.93 -15.05
C THR A 200 -18.34 -8.68 -16.42
N ASN A 201 -17.67 -7.54 -16.62
CA ASN A 201 -16.97 -7.17 -17.85
C ASN A 201 -15.98 -6.00 -17.60
N ASP A 202 -15.20 -5.66 -18.62
CA ASP A 202 -14.21 -4.57 -18.55
C ASP A 202 -14.84 -3.18 -18.34
N GLU A 203 -16.05 -2.95 -18.86
CA GLU A 203 -16.79 -1.69 -18.69
C GLU A 203 -17.19 -1.46 -17.22
N THR A 204 -17.81 -2.46 -16.59
CA THR A 204 -18.20 -2.46 -15.18
C THR A 204 -16.98 -2.29 -14.27
N LEU A 205 -15.87 -2.96 -14.60
CA LEU A 205 -14.60 -2.77 -13.89
C LEU A 205 -14.09 -1.32 -14.02
N GLY A 206 -14.24 -0.70 -15.19
CA GLY A 206 -13.90 0.70 -15.42
C GLY A 206 -14.65 1.64 -14.48
N ILE A 207 -15.98 1.46 -14.38
CA ILE A 207 -16.86 2.20 -13.46
C ILE A 207 -16.45 1.97 -12.01
N TYR A 208 -16.23 0.71 -11.60
CA TYR A 208 -15.78 0.39 -10.26
C TYR A 208 -14.48 1.11 -9.90
N ARG A 209 -13.46 0.98 -10.75
CA ARG A 209 -12.12 1.56 -10.50
C ARG A 209 -12.13 3.09 -10.50
N ALA A 210 -12.93 3.72 -11.35
CA ALA A 210 -13.06 5.17 -11.39
C ALA A 210 -13.63 5.70 -10.07
N ASN A 211 -14.71 5.09 -9.58
CA ASN A 211 -15.35 5.49 -8.33
C ASN A 211 -14.54 5.09 -7.09
N TYR A 212 -13.87 3.93 -7.11
CA TYR A 212 -13.00 3.50 -6.00
C TYR A 212 -11.89 4.52 -5.70
N LYS A 213 -11.40 5.25 -6.71
CA LYS A 213 -10.42 6.33 -6.52
C LYS A 213 -10.92 7.44 -5.59
N LEU A 214 -12.22 7.69 -5.50
CA LEU A 214 -12.77 8.67 -4.55
C LEU A 214 -12.59 8.23 -3.09
N GLY A 215 -12.38 6.94 -2.84
CA GLY A 215 -11.97 6.43 -1.53
C GLY A 215 -10.61 6.95 -1.04
N ILE A 216 -9.81 7.58 -1.92
CA ILE A 216 -8.47 8.11 -1.59
C ILE A 216 -8.51 9.12 -0.43
N PHE A 217 -9.59 9.89 -0.29
CA PHE A 217 -9.70 10.88 0.79
C PHE A 217 -9.63 10.24 2.17
N MET A 218 -10.42 9.17 2.41
CA MET A 218 -10.35 8.43 3.66
C MET A 218 -9.05 7.63 3.77
N MET A 219 -8.61 7.00 2.67
CA MET A 219 -7.36 6.23 2.66
C MET A 219 -6.16 7.09 3.09
N LEU A 220 -6.09 8.36 2.66
CA LEU A 220 -5.02 9.28 3.04
C LEU A 220 -5.07 9.61 4.53
N VAL A 221 -6.26 9.86 5.08
CA VAL A 221 -6.41 10.14 6.53
C VAL A 221 -5.96 8.93 7.36
N VAL A 222 -6.41 7.73 7.00
CA VAL A 222 -5.99 6.49 7.67
C VAL A 222 -4.50 6.25 7.53
N SER A 223 -3.90 6.49 6.36
CA SER A 223 -2.47 6.29 6.13
C SER A 223 -1.61 7.28 6.92
N MET A 224 -2.01 8.56 6.95
CA MET A 224 -1.33 9.58 7.76
C MET A 224 -1.41 9.23 9.24
N PHE A 225 -2.60 8.82 9.70
CA PHE A 225 -2.78 8.31 11.05
C PHE A 225 -1.85 7.12 11.32
N GLN A 226 -1.84 6.09 10.47
CA GLN A 226 -0.97 4.91 10.62
C GLN A 226 0.52 5.28 10.76
N TYR A 227 1.01 6.20 9.93
CA TYR A 227 2.40 6.64 9.98
C TYR A 227 2.77 7.39 11.26
N ALA A 228 1.84 8.16 11.83
CA ALA A 228 2.04 8.84 13.10
C ALA A 228 1.81 7.91 14.31
N TRP A 229 0.84 7.02 14.21
CA TRP A 229 0.39 6.13 15.26
C TRP A 229 1.46 5.11 15.63
N GLN A 230 2.09 4.47 14.63
CA GLN A 230 3.10 3.45 14.86
C GLN A 230 4.27 3.89 15.77
N PRO A 231 4.98 5.00 15.48
CA PRO A 231 6.02 5.48 16.40
C PRO A 231 5.45 6.02 17.72
N PHE A 232 4.24 6.59 17.70
CA PHE A 232 3.60 7.14 18.90
C PHE A 232 3.25 6.06 19.92
N PHE A 233 2.57 4.98 19.55
CA PHE A 233 2.22 3.95 20.52
C PHE A 233 3.47 3.21 21.01
N LEU A 234 4.47 2.99 20.15
CA LEU A 234 5.72 2.34 20.55
C LEU A 234 6.50 3.14 21.60
N SER A 235 6.48 4.48 21.53
CA SER A 235 7.14 5.32 22.52
C SER A 235 6.35 5.45 23.84
N ASN A 236 5.02 5.42 23.77
CA ASN A 236 4.16 5.65 24.94
C ASN A 236 3.65 4.34 25.58
N ALA A 237 3.96 3.17 25.02
CA ALA A 237 3.49 1.87 25.50
C ALA A 237 3.90 1.53 26.95
N LYS A 238 4.95 2.15 27.47
CA LYS A 238 5.49 1.88 28.83
C LYS A 238 4.95 2.85 29.88
N GLU A 239 4.15 3.82 29.50
CA GLU A 239 3.57 4.79 30.43
C GLU A 239 2.43 4.16 31.23
N LYS A 240 2.26 4.61 32.49
CA LYS A 240 1.24 4.06 33.40
C LYS A 240 -0.19 4.23 32.86
N ASP A 241 -0.43 5.30 32.10
CA ASP A 241 -1.76 5.67 31.58
C ASP A 241 -1.94 5.32 30.09
N ALA A 242 -1.05 4.48 29.52
CA ALA A 242 -1.05 4.15 28.10
C ALA A 242 -2.41 3.63 27.60
N LYS A 243 -3.13 2.84 28.42
CA LYS A 243 -4.46 2.31 28.06
C LYS A 243 -5.50 3.42 27.88
N GLU A 244 -5.55 4.39 28.79
CA GLU A 244 -6.47 5.52 28.70
C GLU A 244 -6.12 6.44 27.53
N LEU A 245 -4.83 6.69 27.33
CA LEU A 245 -4.31 7.45 26.19
C LEU A 245 -4.75 6.82 24.86
N PHE A 246 -4.57 5.51 24.69
CA PHE A 246 -4.95 4.83 23.45
C PHE A 246 -6.46 4.80 23.24
N SER A 247 -7.25 4.64 24.30
CA SER A 247 -8.71 4.75 24.22
C SER A 247 -9.16 6.14 23.76
N LYS A 248 -8.52 7.20 24.26
CA LYS A 248 -8.80 8.58 23.83
C LYS A 248 -8.43 8.80 22.37
N VAL A 249 -7.27 8.30 21.93
CA VAL A 249 -6.84 8.41 20.53
C VAL A 249 -7.80 7.66 19.59
N LEU A 250 -8.22 6.45 19.95
CA LEU A 250 -9.21 5.70 19.20
C LEU A 250 -10.54 6.47 19.09
N THR A 251 -11.03 7.01 20.21
CA THR A 251 -12.28 7.78 20.24
C THR A 251 -12.20 9.00 19.31
N LEU A 252 -11.11 9.77 19.40
CA LEU A 252 -10.88 10.93 18.55
C LEU A 252 -10.78 10.55 17.07
N PHE A 253 -10.08 9.45 16.78
CA PHE A 253 -9.96 8.91 15.42
C PHE A 253 -11.32 8.53 14.86
N VAL A 254 -12.13 7.77 15.59
CA VAL A 254 -13.46 7.33 15.13
C VAL A 254 -14.39 8.52 14.92
N VAL A 255 -14.40 9.50 15.82
CA VAL A 255 -15.21 10.72 15.67
C VAL A 255 -14.79 11.50 14.41
N ALA A 256 -13.49 11.76 14.24
CA ALA A 256 -12.98 12.50 13.09
C ALA A 256 -13.22 11.76 11.77
N ALA A 257 -12.96 10.45 11.72
CA ALA A 257 -13.19 9.62 10.54
C ALA A 257 -14.69 9.51 10.22
N SER A 258 -15.56 9.40 11.22
CA SER A 258 -17.02 9.35 11.02
C SER A 258 -17.55 10.68 10.50
N LEU A 259 -17.08 11.82 11.02
CA LEU A 259 -17.42 13.14 10.49
C LEU A 259 -17.00 13.27 9.03
N LEU A 260 -15.77 12.87 8.69
CA LEU A 260 -15.30 12.88 7.32
C LEU A 260 -16.13 11.96 6.43
N TRP A 261 -16.48 10.77 6.91
CA TRP A 261 -17.34 9.83 6.20
C TRP A 261 -18.71 10.43 5.89
N VAL A 262 -19.37 11.04 6.88
CA VAL A 262 -20.67 11.70 6.70
C VAL A 262 -20.57 12.85 5.68
N VAL A 263 -19.60 13.75 5.85
CA VAL A 263 -19.42 14.89 4.93
C VAL A 263 -19.17 14.40 3.51
N LEU A 264 -18.20 13.50 3.31
CA LEU A 264 -17.89 13.01 1.96
C LEU A 264 -19.05 12.23 1.35
N SER A 265 -19.78 11.45 2.14
CA SER A 265 -20.92 10.65 1.62
C SER A 265 -22.10 11.54 1.23
N LEU A 266 -22.40 12.58 2.01
CA LEU A 266 -23.50 13.51 1.71
C LEU A 266 -23.21 14.39 0.49
N PHE A 267 -21.94 14.79 0.30
CA PHE A 267 -21.55 15.65 -0.81
C PHE A 267 -20.95 14.88 -1.99
N ILE A 268 -21.04 13.54 -2.01
CA ILE A 268 -20.29 12.77 -3.02
C ILE A 268 -20.77 13.04 -4.44
N ASP A 269 -22.08 13.22 -4.62
CA ASP A 269 -22.65 13.54 -5.94
C ASP A 269 -22.12 14.89 -6.42
N ASN A 270 -22.14 15.90 -5.56
CA ASN A 270 -21.58 17.23 -5.84
C ASN A 270 -20.08 17.19 -6.14
N ILE A 271 -19.31 16.38 -5.41
CA ILE A 271 -17.86 16.23 -5.59
C ILE A 271 -17.57 15.52 -6.92
N ALA A 272 -18.29 14.45 -7.23
CA ALA A 272 -18.08 13.66 -8.43
C ALA A 272 -18.52 14.41 -9.70
N SER A 273 -19.62 15.16 -9.61
CA SER A 273 -20.17 15.96 -10.71
C SER A 273 -19.52 17.34 -10.84
N PHE A 274 -18.57 17.70 -9.98
CA PHE A 274 -17.90 19.00 -10.03
C PHE A 274 -17.11 19.15 -11.34
N GLU A 275 -17.56 20.06 -12.20
CA GLU A 275 -16.88 20.41 -13.45
C GLU A 275 -15.84 21.52 -13.20
N PHE A 276 -14.55 21.18 -13.32
CA PHE A 276 -13.45 22.16 -13.15
C PHE A 276 -13.15 22.93 -14.45
N LEU A 277 -13.52 22.35 -15.60
CA LEU A 277 -13.53 22.98 -16.92
C LEU A 277 -14.82 22.55 -17.65
N PRO A 278 -15.34 23.33 -18.62
CA PRO A 278 -16.55 22.98 -19.35
C PRO A 278 -16.47 21.55 -19.93
N GLY A 279 -17.34 20.66 -19.47
CA GLY A 279 -17.37 19.25 -19.92
C GLY A 279 -16.26 18.36 -19.35
N ARG A 280 -15.45 18.83 -18.38
CA ARG A 280 -14.48 18.01 -17.64
C ARG A 280 -14.83 17.99 -16.16
N SER A 281 -15.52 16.94 -15.75
CA SER A 281 -15.78 16.59 -14.36
C SER A 281 -14.64 15.77 -13.75
N LEU A 282 -14.57 15.73 -12.42
CA LEU A 282 -13.57 14.94 -11.68
C LEU A 282 -13.61 13.45 -12.09
N ILE A 283 -14.81 12.93 -12.33
CA ILE A 283 -15.08 11.63 -12.92
C ILE A 283 -15.83 11.84 -14.23
N GLY A 284 -15.39 11.21 -15.31
CA GLY A 284 -16.09 11.28 -16.60
C GLY A 284 -17.55 10.85 -16.47
N LYS A 285 -18.47 11.52 -17.19
CA LYS A 285 -19.92 11.33 -17.04
C LYS A 285 -20.37 9.87 -17.15
N GLU A 286 -19.68 9.09 -17.98
CA GLU A 286 -19.88 7.65 -18.20
C GLU A 286 -19.68 6.80 -16.93
N TYR A 287 -18.86 7.28 -15.98
CA TYR A 287 -18.52 6.55 -14.76
C TYR A 287 -19.35 6.98 -13.54
N LEU A 288 -20.18 8.02 -13.63
CA LEU A 288 -20.95 8.55 -12.50
C LEU A 288 -22.01 7.55 -11.97
N SER A 289 -22.41 6.58 -12.78
CA SER A 289 -23.34 5.51 -12.38
C SER A 289 -22.88 4.71 -11.16
N GLY A 290 -21.57 4.69 -10.88
CA GLY A 290 -20.98 4.00 -9.72
C GLY A 290 -20.73 4.88 -8.50
N VAL A 291 -21.12 6.16 -8.48
CA VAL A 291 -20.72 7.09 -7.40
C VAL A 291 -21.19 6.65 -6.02
N HIS A 292 -22.34 5.99 -5.92
CA HIS A 292 -22.91 5.57 -4.64
C HIS A 292 -22.22 4.34 -4.01
N ILE A 293 -21.21 3.74 -4.65
CA ILE A 293 -20.32 2.78 -3.96
C ILE A 293 -19.37 3.48 -2.99
N VAL A 294 -19.10 4.77 -3.18
CA VAL A 294 -18.07 5.50 -2.45
C VAL A 294 -18.35 5.57 -0.94
N PRO A 295 -19.58 5.87 -0.46
CA PRO A 295 -19.89 5.80 0.96
C PRO A 295 -19.55 4.45 1.60
N ILE A 296 -19.76 3.33 0.89
CA ILE A 296 -19.44 1.97 1.35
C ILE A 296 -17.91 1.80 1.47
N ILE A 297 -17.16 2.26 0.47
CA ILE A 297 -15.69 2.21 0.46
C ILE A 297 -15.09 3.06 1.58
N LEU A 298 -15.60 4.29 1.77
CA LEU A 298 -15.14 5.19 2.82
C LEU A 298 -15.40 4.58 4.21
N LEU A 299 -16.55 3.92 4.41
CA LEU A 299 -16.84 3.18 5.64
C LEU A 299 -15.88 2.00 5.83
N GLY A 300 -15.52 1.31 4.76
CA GLY A 300 -14.50 0.25 4.79
C GLY A 300 -13.15 0.77 5.30
N TYR A 301 -12.69 1.92 4.78
CA TYR A 301 -11.47 2.55 5.27
C TYR A 301 -11.56 3.02 6.72
N LEU A 302 -12.74 3.42 7.21
CA LEU A 302 -12.93 3.73 8.63
C LEU A 302 -12.64 2.49 9.49
N PHE A 303 -13.20 1.32 9.15
CA PHE A 303 -12.90 0.07 9.85
C PHE A 303 -11.43 -0.35 9.69
N PHE A 304 -10.82 -0.12 8.53
CA PHE A 304 -9.38 -0.33 8.36
C PHE A 304 -8.56 0.56 9.31
N GLY A 305 -8.97 1.80 9.54
CA GLY A 305 -8.35 2.68 10.51
C GLY A 305 -8.53 2.24 11.97
N MET A 306 -9.68 1.65 12.31
CA MET A 306 -9.87 0.99 13.62
C MET A 306 -8.95 -0.21 13.77
N TYR A 307 -8.83 -1.05 12.73
CA TYR A 307 -7.86 -2.15 12.67
C TYR A 307 -6.42 -1.65 12.92
N VAL A 308 -6.00 -0.55 12.30
CA VAL A 308 -4.68 0.07 12.55
C VAL A 308 -4.52 0.53 14.01
N ASN A 309 -5.58 1.07 14.64
CA ASN A 309 -5.54 1.42 16.07
C ASN A 309 -5.29 0.18 16.94
N PHE A 310 -6.05 -0.89 16.69
CA PHE A 310 -6.01 -2.14 17.49
C PHE A 310 -4.68 -2.88 17.38
N GLN A 311 -3.92 -2.69 16.29
CA GLN A 311 -2.57 -3.27 16.18
C GLN A 311 -1.67 -2.90 17.36
N ALA A 312 -1.81 -1.70 17.95
CA ALA A 312 -0.99 -1.27 19.07
C ALA A 312 -1.01 -2.28 20.23
N GLY A 313 -2.19 -2.80 20.60
CA GLY A 313 -2.33 -3.78 21.68
C GLY A 313 -1.53 -5.05 21.41
N LEU A 314 -1.64 -5.62 20.20
CA LEU A 314 -0.91 -6.83 19.83
C LEU A 314 0.60 -6.62 19.71
N TYR A 315 1.05 -5.44 19.26
CA TYR A 315 2.47 -5.09 19.25
C TYR A 315 3.04 -5.02 20.66
N ILE A 316 2.30 -4.43 21.59
CA ILE A 316 2.74 -4.24 22.99
C ILE A 316 2.75 -5.55 23.76
N GLU A 317 1.74 -6.40 23.56
CA GLU A 317 1.68 -7.73 24.18
C GLU A 317 2.56 -8.77 23.47
N GLU A 318 3.33 -8.36 22.45
CA GLU A 318 4.16 -9.24 21.61
C GLU A 318 3.39 -10.41 20.95
N LYS A 319 2.08 -10.23 20.78
CA LYS A 319 1.13 -11.21 20.21
C LYS A 319 0.99 -11.07 18.69
N THR A 320 2.04 -10.61 17.99
CA THR A 320 1.99 -10.35 16.54
C THR A 320 1.72 -11.60 15.69
N LYS A 321 1.81 -12.81 16.28
CA LYS A 321 1.43 -14.08 15.66
C LYS A 321 -0.04 -14.14 15.22
N TYR A 322 -0.92 -13.31 15.78
CA TYR A 322 -2.34 -13.26 15.38
C TYR A 322 -2.58 -12.37 14.15
N PHE A 323 -1.64 -11.50 13.75
CA PHE A 323 -1.83 -10.66 12.55
C PHE A 323 -2.08 -11.48 11.28
N PRO A 324 -1.27 -12.52 10.95
CA PRO A 324 -1.54 -13.32 9.75
C PRO A 324 -2.88 -14.04 9.81
N LEU A 325 -3.32 -14.48 10.99
CA LEU A 325 -4.62 -15.14 11.17
C LEU A 325 -5.78 -14.19 10.90
N VAL A 326 -5.78 -13.02 11.55
CA VAL A 326 -6.87 -12.05 11.43
C VAL A 326 -6.93 -11.43 10.03
N THR A 327 -5.78 -11.07 9.45
CA THR A 327 -5.73 -10.58 8.07
C THR A 327 -6.11 -11.69 7.08
N GLY A 328 -5.72 -12.94 7.34
CA GLY A 328 -6.11 -14.10 6.54
C GLY A 328 -7.62 -14.35 6.56
N LEU A 329 -8.27 -14.21 7.72
CA LEU A 329 -9.73 -14.27 7.85
C LEU A 329 -10.41 -13.14 7.07
N GLY A 330 -9.87 -11.92 7.13
CA GLY A 330 -10.33 -10.80 6.28
C GLY A 330 -10.22 -11.13 4.80
N ALA A 331 -9.06 -11.63 4.35
CA ALA A 331 -8.85 -12.05 2.96
C ALA A 331 -9.83 -13.13 2.51
N ALA A 332 -10.07 -14.15 3.34
CA ALA A 332 -11.04 -15.19 3.06
C ALA A 332 -12.47 -14.63 2.98
N ALA A 333 -12.86 -13.78 3.94
CA ALA A 333 -14.15 -13.11 3.93
C ALA A 333 -14.34 -12.25 2.68
N ASN A 334 -13.31 -11.49 2.29
CA ASN A 334 -13.32 -10.68 1.08
C ASN A 334 -13.59 -11.53 -0.17
N VAL A 335 -12.84 -12.62 -0.36
CA VAL A 335 -13.00 -13.51 -1.53
C VAL A 335 -14.39 -14.14 -1.54
N ILE A 336 -14.86 -14.68 -0.41
CA ILE A 336 -16.17 -15.33 -0.30
C ILE A 336 -17.28 -14.32 -0.61
N VAL A 337 -17.25 -13.14 0.02
CA VAL A 337 -18.29 -12.13 -0.15
C VAL A 337 -18.29 -11.57 -1.57
N ASN A 338 -17.13 -11.43 -2.22
CA ASN A 338 -17.06 -11.05 -3.62
C ASN A 338 -17.79 -12.05 -4.53
N PHE A 339 -17.50 -13.36 -4.40
CA PHE A 339 -18.15 -14.39 -5.22
C PHE A 339 -19.65 -14.52 -4.95
N LEU A 340 -20.11 -14.17 -3.74
CA LEU A 340 -21.54 -14.19 -3.39
C LEU A 340 -22.29 -12.93 -3.82
N LEU A 341 -21.71 -11.74 -3.62
CA LEU A 341 -22.42 -10.47 -3.81
C LEU A 341 -22.22 -9.84 -5.18
N ILE A 342 -21.09 -10.05 -5.87
CA ILE A 342 -20.89 -9.47 -7.21
C ILE A 342 -21.96 -9.95 -8.21
N PRO A 343 -22.34 -11.24 -8.27
CA PRO A 343 -23.36 -11.69 -9.21
C PRO A 343 -24.73 -11.05 -9.00
N VAL A 344 -25.05 -10.61 -7.77
CA VAL A 344 -26.37 -10.06 -7.41
C VAL A 344 -26.36 -8.53 -7.39
N TRP A 345 -25.29 -7.90 -6.91
CA TRP A 345 -25.16 -6.46 -6.65
C TRP A 345 -24.06 -5.76 -7.46
N GLY A 346 -23.36 -6.48 -8.34
CA GLY A 346 -22.31 -5.93 -9.19
C GLY A 346 -21.23 -5.20 -8.37
N ILE A 347 -20.95 -3.95 -8.75
CA ILE A 347 -19.93 -3.11 -8.11
C ILE A 347 -20.21 -2.78 -6.63
N TYR A 348 -21.48 -2.78 -6.21
CA TYR A 348 -21.84 -2.61 -4.80
C TYR A 348 -21.43 -3.84 -3.98
N GLY A 349 -21.54 -5.03 -4.57
CA GLY A 349 -21.08 -6.28 -3.96
C GLY A 349 -19.57 -6.27 -3.71
N ALA A 350 -18.78 -5.77 -4.67
CA ALA A 350 -17.33 -5.61 -4.50
C ALA A 350 -16.98 -4.63 -3.38
N ALA A 351 -17.61 -3.45 -3.37
CA ALA A 351 -17.41 -2.47 -2.30
C ALA A 351 -17.79 -3.03 -0.92
N ALA A 352 -18.89 -3.77 -0.84
CA ALA A 352 -19.34 -4.44 0.39
C ALA A 352 -18.36 -5.55 0.84
N ALA A 353 -17.78 -6.31 -0.08
CA ALA A 353 -16.77 -7.33 0.24
C ALA A 353 -15.53 -6.72 0.92
N THR A 354 -15.05 -5.58 0.41
CA THR A 354 -13.95 -4.84 1.04
C THR A 354 -14.33 -4.29 2.42
N LEU A 355 -15.55 -3.74 2.58
CA LEU A 355 -16.07 -3.31 3.88
C LEU A 355 -16.12 -4.47 4.90
N VAL A 356 -16.72 -5.60 4.52
CA VAL A 356 -16.86 -6.78 5.39
C VAL A 356 -15.48 -7.30 5.79
N SER A 357 -14.53 -7.34 4.85
CA SER A 357 -13.16 -7.73 5.16
C SER A 357 -12.50 -6.87 6.22
N TYR A 358 -12.54 -5.53 6.05
CA TYR A 358 -11.96 -4.63 7.04
C TYR A 358 -12.68 -4.67 8.38
N PHE A 359 -14.00 -4.90 8.38
CA PHE A 359 -14.75 -5.14 9.60
C PHE A 359 -14.30 -6.42 10.31
N VAL A 360 -14.18 -7.54 9.59
CA VAL A 360 -13.68 -8.82 10.15
C VAL A 360 -12.27 -8.65 10.72
N MET A 361 -11.40 -7.92 10.02
CA MET A 361 -10.05 -7.62 10.51
C MET A 361 -10.06 -6.78 11.78
N ALA A 362 -10.89 -5.73 11.84
CA ALA A 362 -11.01 -4.87 13.02
C ALA A 362 -11.61 -5.65 14.21
N ALA A 363 -12.69 -6.38 14.00
CA ALA A 363 -13.33 -7.20 15.03
C ALA A 363 -12.40 -8.31 15.54
N GLY A 364 -11.66 -8.97 14.64
CA GLY A 364 -10.73 -10.03 15.01
C GLY A 364 -9.50 -9.57 15.80
N LEU A 365 -9.11 -8.29 15.73
CA LEU A 365 -8.09 -7.72 16.61
C LEU A 365 -8.65 -7.15 17.91
N PHE A 366 -9.94 -6.84 17.95
CA PHE A 366 -10.60 -6.30 19.13
C PHE A 366 -10.90 -7.39 20.18
N ILE A 367 -11.27 -8.59 19.72
CA ILE A 367 -11.49 -9.80 20.53
C ILE A 367 -10.14 -10.42 20.90
#